data_AF-A0A6A3A9F9-F1
#
_entry.id   AF-A0A6A3A9F9-F1
#
_cell.length_a   1.000
_cell.length_b   1.000
_cell.length_c   1.000
_cell.angle_alpha   90.00
_cell.angle_beta   90.00
_cell.angle_gamma   90.00
#
_symmetry.space_group_name_H-M   'P 1'
#
loop_
_entity.id
_entity.type
_entity.pdbx_description
1 polymer ?
#
loop_
_entity_poly.entity_id
_entity_poly.type
_entity_poly.pdbx_seq_one_letter_code
_entity_poly.pdbx_strand_id
1 'polypeptide(L)'
;MSQSPSFSVKSELSLKADPDALQRWVVAFCIITFDLEQGQLIEECYPPGCLTPEEELENHSKQGIATSSEIKSVVILSHGPYSSVFRPLLQIMGPLYFDIGRKAIEHIAGYISLWPSHVPGKLMELPIGNTMLKVNLPPAHSLPWQSGMSYLESASSMAPFLPNNQSVPQGLFHDSNIFGTFRGLLFQLWLLWELLLIGEQILIIAATPPQCCEAVASLVSLVAPLLCSVDFSPYFTIHAEFAQLNALQEGDKYPPMVLGVTNLFFLKALRNIPHIVSVGSPALSSSRVTIASRSTGRIPGKPEGFGLQQLSLKKFSPTSLLNAVKLRRDGPLCLMTEHKGAMWSTYVTTTKLDTSILNRLIDAGMSPRVEESVCC
;
A
#
# COMPACT_ATOMS: atom_id res chain seq x y z
N MET A 1 11.94 -25.64 7.30
CA MET A 1 13.28 -25.08 7.05
C MET A 1 13.31 -24.61 5.60
N SER A 2 12.83 -23.40 5.36
CA SER A 2 12.84 -22.76 4.04
C SER A 2 14.23 -22.17 3.83
N GLN A 3 14.97 -22.68 2.84
CA GLN A 3 16.22 -22.06 2.42
C GLN A 3 15.88 -20.72 1.75
N SER A 4 16.32 -19.63 2.35
CA SER A 4 16.37 -18.31 1.71
C SER A 4 17.33 -18.40 0.51
N PRO A 5 17.04 -17.78 -0.65
CA PRO A 5 18.03 -17.68 -1.71
C PRO A 5 19.25 -16.95 -1.14
N SER A 6 20.39 -17.63 -1.12
CA SER A 6 21.63 -17.07 -0.58
C SER A 6 22.16 -16.02 -1.55
N PHE A 7 21.97 -14.75 -1.20
CA PHE A 7 22.66 -13.64 -1.86
C PHE A 7 24.15 -13.75 -1.51
N SER A 8 24.91 -14.44 -2.36
CA SER A 8 26.35 -14.55 -2.20
C SER A 8 26.99 -13.34 -2.87
N VAL A 9 27.48 -12.42 -2.05
CA VAL A 9 28.42 -11.38 -2.50
C VAL A 9 29.72 -12.10 -2.86
N LYS A 10 29.81 -12.62 -4.09
CA LYS A 10 31.11 -13.02 -4.62
C LYS A 10 31.96 -11.76 -4.75
N SER A 11 33.27 -11.92 -4.52
CA SER A 11 34.32 -10.92 -4.69
C SER A 11 34.43 -10.47 -6.15
N GLU A 12 33.39 -9.83 -6.67
CA GLU A 12 33.46 -9.02 -7.87
C GLU A 12 34.00 -7.66 -7.48
N LEU A 13 34.91 -7.16 -8.31
CA LEU A 13 35.55 -5.84 -8.27
C LEU A 13 34.67 -4.82 -7.53
N SER A 14 35.22 -4.11 -6.54
CA SER A 14 34.52 -3.05 -5.81
C SER A 14 33.78 -2.13 -6.79
N LEU A 15 32.49 -2.37 -6.99
CA LEU A 15 31.67 -1.61 -7.93
C LEU A 15 31.52 -0.23 -7.33
N LYS A 16 32.30 0.71 -7.85
CA LYS A 16 32.20 2.10 -7.41
C LYS A 16 30.91 2.67 -8.00
N ALA A 17 29.99 3.07 -7.14
CA ALA A 17 28.75 3.70 -7.58
C ALA A 17 29.06 5.00 -8.34
N ASP A 18 28.37 5.19 -9.46
CA ASP A 18 28.36 6.45 -10.19
C ASP A 18 27.21 7.30 -9.62
N PRO A 19 27.49 8.43 -8.94
CA PRO A 19 26.48 9.22 -8.26
C PRO A 19 25.33 9.68 -9.17
N ASP A 20 25.65 10.10 -10.40
CA ASP A 20 24.64 10.59 -11.35
C ASP A 20 23.75 9.45 -11.83
N ALA A 21 24.33 8.26 -12.01
CA ALA A 21 23.57 7.06 -12.35
C ALA A 21 22.67 6.58 -11.21
N LEU A 22 23.17 6.60 -9.98
CA LEU A 22 22.41 6.23 -8.79
C LEU A 22 21.22 7.18 -8.57
N GLN A 23 21.43 8.49 -8.70
CA GLN A 23 20.40 9.52 -8.50
C GLN A 23 19.22 9.41 -9.47
N ARG A 24 19.37 8.71 -10.60
CA ARG A 24 18.24 8.38 -11.50
C ARG A 24 17.17 7.51 -10.83
N TRP A 25 17.53 6.80 -9.77
CA TRP A 25 16.65 5.87 -9.05
C TRP A 25 16.55 6.19 -7.56
N VAL A 26 17.66 6.50 -6.90
CA VAL A 26 17.75 6.66 -5.44
C VAL A 26 18.46 7.96 -5.12
N VAL A 27 17.80 8.80 -4.33
CA VAL A 27 18.39 10.02 -3.76
C VAL A 27 19.36 9.64 -2.65
N ALA A 28 18.89 8.81 -1.71
CA ALA A 28 19.70 8.37 -0.59
C ALA A 28 19.23 7.02 -0.02
N PHE A 29 20.16 6.31 0.61
CA PHE A 29 19.92 5.27 1.58
C PHE A 29 20.16 5.84 2.98
N CYS A 30 19.22 5.64 3.89
CA CYS A 30 19.32 6.11 5.26
C CYS A 30 19.15 4.93 6.23
N ILE A 31 19.97 4.92 7.27
CA ILE A 31 19.80 4.04 8.42
C ILE A 31 19.28 4.88 9.56
N ILE A 32 18.07 4.59 9.99
CA ILE A 32 17.38 5.35 11.04
C ILE A 32 17.33 4.52 12.31
N THR A 33 17.79 5.11 13.41
CA THR A 33 17.68 4.58 14.77
C THR A 33 16.66 5.38 15.56
N PHE A 34 16.30 4.87 16.75
CA PHE A 34 15.39 5.57 17.64
C PHE A 34 16.01 5.71 19.02
N ASP A 35 16.20 6.95 19.44
CA ASP A 35 16.63 7.32 20.78
C ASP A 35 15.43 7.80 21.61
N LEU A 36 15.38 7.40 22.88
CA LEU A 36 14.24 7.72 23.76
C LEU A 36 14.15 9.21 24.10
N GLU A 37 15.27 9.91 24.16
CA GLU A 37 15.33 11.34 24.50
C GLU A 37 15.23 12.20 23.26
N GLN A 38 15.82 11.73 22.15
CA GLN A 38 16.05 12.55 20.97
C GLN A 38 15.14 12.19 19.80
N GLY A 39 14.45 11.05 19.83
CA GLY A 39 13.54 10.59 18.79
C GLY A 39 14.24 9.84 17.66
N GLN A 40 13.77 10.01 16.43
CA GLN A 40 14.37 9.37 15.25
C GLN A 40 15.70 10.05 14.90
N LEU A 41 16.73 9.26 14.62
CA LEU A 41 18.07 9.75 14.28
C LEU A 41 18.57 9.06 13.01
N ILE A 42 19.24 9.80 12.14
CA ILE A 42 19.91 9.21 10.97
C ILE A 42 21.33 8.82 11.41
N GLU A 43 21.56 7.51 11.55
CA GLU A 43 22.86 6.96 11.92
C GLU A 43 23.82 6.95 10.74
N GLU A 44 23.32 6.59 9.56
CA GLU A 44 24.09 6.56 8.32
C GLU A 44 23.27 7.11 7.16
N CYS A 45 23.93 7.84 6.26
CA CYS A 45 23.37 8.32 5.01
C CYS A 45 24.34 8.10 3.85
N TYR A 46 23.84 7.62 2.72
CA TYR A 46 24.61 7.40 1.51
C TYR A 46 23.79 7.81 0.27
N PRO A 47 24.34 8.55 -0.69
CA PRO A 47 25.68 9.18 -0.67
C PRO A 47 25.80 10.24 0.42
N PRO A 48 27.01 10.55 0.91
CA PRO A 48 27.19 11.60 1.92
C PRO A 48 26.84 12.99 1.35
N GLY A 49 26.26 13.87 2.16
CA GLY A 49 25.96 15.27 1.78
C GLY A 49 24.75 15.44 0.87
N CYS A 50 23.86 14.45 0.78
CA CYS A 50 22.66 14.51 -0.07
C CYS A 50 21.42 15.06 0.66
N LEU A 51 21.45 15.15 1.99
CA LEU A 51 20.39 15.71 2.81
C LEU A 51 20.69 17.19 3.11
N THR A 52 19.65 17.97 3.35
CA THR A 52 19.80 19.40 3.69
C THR A 52 20.47 19.59 5.05
N PRO A 53 21.11 20.74 5.33
CA PRO A 53 21.74 21.00 6.61
C PRO A 53 20.78 20.91 7.80
N GLU A 54 19.47 21.11 7.61
CA GLU A 54 18.45 20.95 8.66
C GLU A 54 18.21 19.46 8.97
N GLU A 55 18.16 18.62 7.94
CA GLU A 55 18.12 17.16 8.04
C GLU A 55 19.45 16.56 8.54
N GLU A 56 20.58 17.24 8.32
CA GLU A 56 21.92 16.86 8.82
C GLU A 56 22.25 17.43 10.22
N LEU A 57 21.68 18.58 10.62
CA LEU A 57 21.91 19.18 11.95
C LEU A 57 21.35 18.29 13.06
N GLU A 58 20.27 17.56 12.76
CA GLU A 58 19.74 16.50 13.61
C GLU A 58 20.75 15.35 13.82
N ASN A 59 21.71 15.16 12.91
CA ASN A 59 22.78 14.15 13.06
C ASN A 59 23.95 14.65 13.92
N HIS A 60 24.27 15.95 13.87
CA HIS A 60 25.48 16.48 14.53
C HIS A 60 25.24 17.04 15.94
N SER A 61 24.06 17.59 16.26
CA SER A 61 23.79 18.11 17.60
C SER A 61 23.54 17.01 18.66
N LYS A 62 23.53 15.75 18.22
CA LYS A 62 23.00 14.59 18.93
C LYS A 62 24.04 13.46 19.11
N GLN A 63 25.30 13.74 18.79
CA GLN A 63 26.45 12.83 18.95
C GLN A 63 26.93 12.76 20.41
N GLY A 64 26.01 12.73 21.36
CA GLY A 64 26.25 12.29 22.73
C GLY A 64 25.95 10.80 22.80
N ILE A 65 26.90 10.01 23.30
CA ILE A 65 26.90 8.54 23.49
C ILE A 65 25.52 7.92 23.23
N ALA A 66 25.22 7.63 21.95
CA ALA A 66 24.01 6.94 21.59
C ALA A 66 24.12 5.54 22.22
N THR A 67 23.34 5.29 23.27
CA THR A 67 23.09 3.92 23.71
C THR A 67 22.44 3.23 22.53
N SER A 68 23.22 2.43 21.79
CA SER A 68 22.80 1.63 20.64
C SER A 68 21.39 1.07 20.85
N SER A 69 20.37 1.72 20.32
CA SER A 69 19.05 1.12 20.24
C SER A 69 19.17 -0.06 19.28
N GLU A 70 18.76 -1.26 19.69
CA GLU A 70 18.84 -2.46 18.84
C GLU A 70 17.95 -2.37 17.57
N ILE A 71 17.01 -1.43 17.54
CA ILE A 71 16.06 -1.27 16.44
C ILE A 71 16.61 -0.26 15.42
N LYS A 72 17.00 -0.77 14.26
CA LYS A 72 17.38 0.04 13.10
C LYS A 72 16.38 -0.16 11.97
N SER A 73 16.12 0.91 11.22
CA SER A 73 15.31 0.90 10.01
C SER A 73 16.16 1.25 8.81
N VAL A 74 16.05 0.46 7.74
CA VAL A 74 16.72 0.72 6.47
C VAL A 74 15.73 1.41 5.53
N VAL A 75 16.10 2.59 5.03
CA VAL A 75 15.20 3.48 4.27
C VAL A 75 15.82 3.83 2.92
N ILE A 76 14.99 3.87 1.88
CA ILE A 76 15.34 4.37 0.54
C ILE A 76 14.55 5.65 0.30
N LEU A 77 15.25 6.72 -0.06
CA LEU A 77 14.67 7.98 -0.53
C LEU A 77 14.78 8.04 -2.05
N SER A 78 13.69 8.37 -2.73
CA SER A 78 13.63 8.49 -4.18
C SER A 78 12.66 9.59 -4.59
N HIS A 79 12.93 10.26 -5.71
CA HIS A 79 11.97 11.17 -6.35
C HIS A 79 10.82 10.41 -7.02
N GLY A 80 11.05 9.16 -7.43
CA GLY A 80 10.08 8.33 -8.14
C GLY A 80 9.30 7.42 -7.18
N PRO A 81 7.97 7.31 -7.31
CA PRO A 81 7.13 6.44 -6.47
C PRO A 81 7.17 4.96 -6.93
N TYR A 82 8.37 4.41 -7.14
CA TYR A 82 8.57 3.06 -7.69
C TYR A 82 8.54 1.97 -6.59
N SER A 83 7.41 1.85 -5.88
CA SER A 83 7.24 0.87 -4.79
C SER A 83 7.53 -0.56 -5.22
N SER A 84 7.16 -0.92 -6.45
CA SER A 84 7.42 -2.24 -7.05
C SER A 84 8.91 -2.58 -7.18
N VAL A 85 9.78 -1.56 -7.21
CA VAL A 85 11.24 -1.70 -7.25
C VAL A 85 11.82 -1.70 -5.84
N PHE A 86 11.45 -0.71 -5.03
CA PHE A 86 12.08 -0.47 -3.74
C PHE A 86 11.67 -1.46 -2.66
N ARG A 87 10.45 -2.02 -2.72
CA ARG A 87 10.00 -3.03 -1.75
C ARG A 87 10.83 -4.32 -1.86
N PRO A 88 10.97 -4.97 -3.04
CA PRO A 88 11.87 -6.12 -3.18
C PRO A 88 13.32 -5.77 -2.85
N LEU A 89 13.79 -4.59 -3.28
CA LEU A 89 15.16 -4.15 -3.01
C LEU A 89 15.43 -4.05 -1.50
N LEU A 90 14.50 -3.51 -0.71
CA LEU A 90 14.60 -3.45 0.75
C LEU A 90 14.60 -4.83 1.40
N GLN A 91 13.88 -5.82 0.83
CA GLN A 91 13.92 -7.21 1.32
C GLN A 91 15.30 -7.86 1.12
N ILE A 92 16.06 -7.41 0.13
CA ILE A 92 17.45 -7.85 -0.11
C ILE A 92 18.43 -7.04 0.74
N MET A 93 18.32 -5.72 0.67
CA MET A 93 19.26 -4.78 1.29
C MET A 93 19.19 -4.79 2.81
N GLY A 94 17.99 -4.97 3.39
CA GLY A 94 17.79 -5.01 4.84
C GLY A 94 18.65 -6.09 5.50
N PRO A 95 18.43 -7.38 5.20
CA PRO A 95 19.25 -8.47 5.73
C PRO A 95 20.75 -8.30 5.42
N LEU A 96 21.09 -7.83 4.22
CA LEU A 96 22.49 -7.62 3.83
C LEU A 96 23.18 -6.55 4.68
N TYR A 97 22.50 -5.44 4.97
CA TYR A 97 23.02 -4.39 5.84
C TYR A 97 23.23 -4.90 7.27
N PHE A 98 22.32 -5.70 7.81
CA PHE A 98 22.49 -6.28 9.15
C PHE A 98 23.62 -7.33 9.23
N ASP A 99 24.08 -7.88 8.10
CA ASP A 99 25.19 -8.83 8.03
C ASP A 99 26.55 -8.14 7.83
N ILE A 100 26.67 -7.27 6.81
CA ILE A 100 27.95 -6.66 6.40
C ILE A 100 28.02 -5.13 6.57
N GLY A 101 26.99 -4.52 7.17
CA GLY A 101 26.93 -3.09 7.49
C GLY A 101 26.93 -2.19 6.25
N ARG A 102 27.56 -1.02 6.38
CA ARG A 102 27.68 0.01 5.33
C ARG A 102 28.14 -0.52 3.96
N LYS A 103 28.99 -1.56 3.92
CA LYS A 103 29.45 -2.18 2.67
C LYS A 103 28.30 -2.73 1.83
N ALA A 104 27.21 -3.17 2.47
CA ALA A 104 25.99 -3.58 1.78
C ALA A 104 25.43 -2.44 0.93
N ILE A 105 25.32 -1.24 1.51
CA ILE A 105 24.77 -0.05 0.85
C ILE A 105 25.65 0.32 -0.34
N GLU A 106 26.97 0.32 -0.16
CA GLU A 106 27.92 0.64 -1.23
C GLU A 106 27.85 -0.36 -2.39
N HIS A 107 27.72 -1.65 -2.11
CA HIS A 107 27.54 -2.68 -3.14
C HIS A 107 26.22 -2.53 -3.88
N ILE A 108 25.11 -2.35 -3.16
CA ILE A 108 23.77 -2.18 -3.74
C ILE A 108 23.73 -0.90 -4.60
N ALA A 109 24.32 0.20 -4.13
CA ALA A 109 24.46 1.42 -4.90
C ALA A 109 25.28 1.22 -6.19
N GLY A 110 26.37 0.43 -6.12
CA GLY A 110 27.16 0.03 -7.27
C GLY A 110 26.33 -0.69 -8.34
N TYR A 111 25.49 -1.65 -7.94
CA TYR A 111 24.59 -2.35 -8.86
C TYR A 111 23.50 -1.45 -9.44
N ILE A 112 22.88 -0.58 -8.63
CA ILE A 112 21.85 0.35 -9.10
C ILE A 112 22.42 1.36 -10.10
N SER A 113 23.69 1.74 -9.95
CA SER A 113 24.38 2.61 -10.92
C SER A 113 24.49 1.97 -12.31
N LEU A 114 24.43 0.63 -12.41
CA LEU A 114 24.42 -0.08 -13.68
C LEU A 114 23.02 -0.15 -14.32
N TRP A 115 21.97 0.27 -13.60
CA TRP A 115 20.61 0.18 -14.12
C TRP A 115 20.40 1.13 -15.31
N PRO A 116 19.63 0.70 -16.31
CA PRO A 116 19.19 1.58 -17.38
C PRO A 116 18.30 2.71 -16.81
N SER A 117 18.11 3.77 -17.59
CA SER A 117 17.12 4.81 -17.25
C SER A 117 15.72 4.19 -17.13
N HIS A 118 14.94 4.68 -16.17
CA HIS A 118 13.58 4.21 -15.93
C HIS A 118 12.71 4.43 -17.18
N VAL A 119 11.91 3.41 -17.53
CA VAL A 119 10.97 3.48 -18.65
C VAL A 119 9.56 3.21 -18.11
N PRO A 120 8.76 4.26 -17.84
CA PRO A 120 7.42 4.12 -17.28
C PRO A 120 6.52 3.19 -18.11
N GLY A 121 5.65 2.44 -17.43
CA GLY A 121 4.67 1.55 -18.05
C GLY A 121 5.23 0.27 -18.69
N LYS A 122 6.53 -0.01 -18.55
CA LYS A 122 7.16 -1.22 -19.09
C LYS A 122 7.68 -2.14 -17.98
N LEU A 123 7.74 -3.43 -18.31
CA LEU A 123 8.51 -4.40 -17.55
C LEU A 123 10.00 -4.10 -17.75
N MET A 124 10.71 -3.94 -16.64
CA MET A 124 12.15 -3.75 -16.60
C MET A 124 12.80 -4.93 -15.88
N GLU A 125 13.97 -5.32 -16.37
CA GLU A 125 14.82 -6.31 -15.73
C GLU A 125 16.03 -5.58 -15.16
N LEU A 126 16.12 -5.52 -13.83
CA LEU A 126 17.13 -4.73 -13.12
C LEU A 126 18.13 -5.66 -12.41
N PRO A 127 19.42 -5.64 -12.79
CA PRO A 127 20.42 -6.54 -12.20
C PRO A 127 20.78 -6.16 -10.76
N ILE A 128 20.81 -7.12 -9.84
CA ILE A 128 21.24 -6.88 -8.46
C ILE A 128 22.05 -8.09 -7.96
N GLY A 129 23.38 -7.95 -7.94
CA GLY A 129 24.25 -9.10 -7.69
C GLY A 129 24.06 -10.21 -8.72
N ASN A 130 23.74 -11.41 -8.24
CA ASN A 130 23.47 -12.59 -9.06
C ASN A 130 21.99 -12.78 -9.41
N THR A 131 21.11 -11.87 -8.98
CA THR A 131 19.67 -11.93 -9.26
C THR A 131 19.25 -10.80 -10.19
N MET A 132 18.05 -10.92 -10.73
CA MET A 132 17.46 -9.94 -11.64
C MET A 132 16.05 -9.63 -11.19
N LEU A 133 15.79 -8.37 -10.81
CA LEU A 133 14.48 -7.90 -10.42
C LEU A 133 13.66 -7.64 -11.68
N LYS A 134 12.58 -8.42 -11.87
CA LYS A 134 11.62 -8.20 -12.94
C LYS A 134 10.45 -7.38 -12.41
N VAL A 135 10.41 -6.10 -12.76
CA VAL A 135 9.52 -5.11 -12.14
C VAL A 135 8.80 -4.30 -13.19
N ASN A 136 7.49 -4.11 -13.01
CA ASN A 136 6.73 -3.17 -13.83
C ASN A 136 6.82 -1.78 -13.21
N LEU A 137 7.11 -0.78 -14.04
CA LEU A 137 7.03 0.61 -13.60
C LEU A 137 5.61 1.17 -13.83
N PRO A 138 5.12 2.06 -12.94
CA PRO A 138 3.86 2.76 -13.17
C PRO A 138 3.85 3.47 -14.53
N PRO A 139 2.69 3.58 -15.20
CA PRO A 139 2.59 4.27 -16.47
C PRO A 139 2.87 5.77 -16.30
N ALA A 140 3.42 6.40 -17.34
CA ALA A 140 3.90 7.79 -17.29
C ALA A 140 2.82 8.78 -16.83
N HIS A 141 1.57 8.57 -17.24
CA HIS A 141 0.46 9.43 -16.82
C HIS A 141 0.23 9.40 -15.31
N SER A 142 0.46 8.27 -14.63
CA SER A 142 0.22 8.12 -13.19
C SER A 142 1.30 8.72 -12.29
N LEU A 143 2.44 9.14 -12.87
CA LEU A 143 3.55 9.71 -12.11
C LEU A 143 3.30 11.20 -11.81
N PRO A 144 3.79 11.70 -10.66
CA PRO A 144 3.72 13.13 -10.35
C PRO A 144 4.33 13.95 -11.48
N TRP A 145 3.64 15.02 -11.88
CA TRP A 145 4.01 15.86 -13.02
C TRP A 145 5.43 16.43 -12.86
N GLN A 146 6.40 15.89 -13.59
CA GLN A 146 7.69 16.57 -13.79
C GLN A 146 7.48 17.63 -14.86
N SER A 147 7.68 18.91 -14.50
CA SER A 147 7.58 20.08 -15.38
C SER A 147 8.25 19.80 -16.74
N GLY A 148 7.45 19.60 -17.79
CA GLY A 148 7.94 19.44 -19.16
C GLY A 148 7.06 18.65 -20.13
N MET A 149 6.10 17.85 -19.66
CA MET A 149 5.27 17.02 -20.55
C MET A 149 4.11 17.81 -21.19
N SER A 150 3.87 17.62 -22.50
CA SER A 150 2.74 18.23 -23.22
C SER A 150 1.43 17.51 -22.87
N TYR A 151 0.38 18.28 -22.54
CA TYR A 151 -0.96 17.81 -22.15
C TYR A 151 -1.61 16.82 -23.16
N LEU A 152 -1.19 16.88 -24.43
CA LEU A 152 -1.72 16.06 -25.52
C LEU A 152 -1.21 14.61 -25.54
N GLU A 153 0.00 14.34 -25.03
CA GLU A 153 0.61 13.00 -25.08
C GLU A 153 0.10 12.11 -23.94
N SER A 154 -0.33 12.72 -22.83
CA SER A 154 -0.95 12.06 -21.67
C SER A 154 -2.35 11.51 -21.99
N ALA A 155 -3.15 12.20 -22.79
CA ALA A 155 -4.52 11.78 -23.13
C ALA A 155 -4.54 10.52 -24.00
N SER A 156 -3.58 10.36 -24.92
CA SER A 156 -3.44 9.13 -25.74
C SER A 156 -3.08 7.89 -24.91
N SER A 157 -2.43 8.05 -23.75
CA SER A 157 -2.10 6.95 -22.84
C SER A 157 -3.26 6.51 -21.95
N MET A 158 -4.33 7.29 -21.86
CA MET A 158 -5.52 7.00 -21.02
C MET A 158 -6.59 6.18 -21.75
N ALA A 159 -6.45 5.98 -23.06
CA ALA A 159 -7.35 5.10 -23.80
C ALA A 159 -7.15 3.65 -23.29
N PRO A 160 -8.20 2.96 -22.81
CA PRO A 160 -8.07 1.57 -22.41
C PRO A 160 -7.69 0.76 -23.64
N PHE A 161 -6.43 0.36 -23.73
CA PHE A 161 -6.02 -0.67 -24.67
C PHE A 161 -6.85 -1.92 -24.36
N LEU A 162 -7.41 -2.55 -25.40
CA LEU A 162 -8.00 -3.88 -25.26
C LEU A 162 -6.99 -4.76 -24.52
N PRO A 163 -7.42 -5.59 -23.54
CA PRO A 163 -6.52 -6.47 -22.82
C PRO A 163 -5.93 -7.48 -23.81
N ASN A 164 -4.82 -7.12 -24.44
CA ASN A 164 -3.88 -8.09 -24.95
C ASN A 164 -3.29 -8.76 -23.70
N ASN A 165 -3.01 -10.07 -23.74
CA ASN A 165 -2.64 -10.92 -22.60
C ASN A 165 -1.34 -10.52 -21.83
N GLN A 166 -0.91 -9.26 -21.90
CA GLN A 166 0.19 -8.69 -21.14
C GLN A 166 -0.38 -7.89 -19.96
N SER A 167 0.08 -8.19 -18.75
CA SER A 167 -0.24 -7.45 -17.53
C SER A 167 0.37 -6.05 -17.57
N VAL A 168 -0.26 -5.14 -18.31
CA VAL A 168 0.17 -3.73 -18.36
C VAL A 168 -0.16 -3.09 -17.01
N PRO A 169 0.83 -2.52 -16.29
CA PRO A 169 0.59 -1.85 -15.02
C PRO A 169 -0.39 -0.70 -15.21
N GLN A 170 -1.50 -0.73 -14.47
CA GLN A 170 -2.51 0.33 -14.47
C GLN A 170 -2.35 1.14 -13.19
N GLY A 171 -1.99 2.42 -13.32
CA GLY A 171 -1.87 3.35 -12.21
C GLY A 171 -0.61 3.22 -11.34
N LEU A 172 -0.57 4.05 -10.30
CA LEU A 172 0.59 4.28 -9.45
C LEU A 172 0.98 3.05 -8.62
N PHE A 173 0.02 2.44 -7.93
CA PHE A 173 0.19 1.26 -7.08
C PHE A 173 -0.41 0.01 -7.73
N HIS A 174 0.02 -0.27 -8.96
CA HIS A 174 -0.46 -1.38 -9.78
C HIS A 174 -0.14 -2.77 -9.17
N ASP A 175 0.84 -2.84 -8.28
CA ASP A 175 1.27 -4.04 -7.55
C ASP A 175 0.51 -4.26 -6.23
N SER A 176 -0.41 -3.35 -5.86
CA SER A 176 -1.19 -3.46 -4.62
C SER A 176 -2.23 -4.59 -4.66
N ASN A 177 -2.38 -5.30 -3.53
CA ASN A 177 -3.35 -6.39 -3.40
C ASN A 177 -4.70 -5.88 -2.89
N ILE A 178 -5.42 -5.13 -3.73
CA ILE A 178 -6.72 -4.51 -3.40
C ILE A 178 -7.68 -5.50 -2.71
N PHE A 179 -7.80 -6.71 -3.27
CA PHE A 179 -8.67 -7.74 -2.71
C PHE A 179 -8.24 -8.20 -1.31
N GLY A 180 -6.94 -8.44 -1.11
CA GLY A 180 -6.41 -8.87 0.18
C GLY A 180 -6.62 -7.80 1.24
N THR A 181 -6.32 -6.56 0.90
CA THR A 181 -6.39 -5.41 1.80
C THR A 181 -7.82 -5.07 2.21
N PHE A 182 -8.76 -5.07 1.26
CA PHE A 182 -10.17 -4.73 1.49
C PHE A 182 -11.09 -5.94 1.54
N ARG A 183 -10.58 -7.12 1.93
CA ARG A 183 -11.40 -8.35 2.00
C ARG A 183 -12.66 -8.20 2.85
N GLY A 184 -12.58 -7.45 3.95
CA GLY A 184 -13.73 -7.15 4.82
C GLY A 184 -14.67 -6.05 4.29
N LEU A 185 -14.28 -5.37 3.21
CA LEU A 185 -14.90 -4.16 2.66
C LEU A 185 -15.18 -4.27 1.16
N LEU A 186 -15.25 -5.49 0.60
CA LEU A 186 -15.41 -5.70 -0.85
C LEU A 186 -16.67 -5.02 -1.41
N PHE A 187 -17.76 -4.99 -0.64
CA PHE A 187 -19.02 -4.35 -1.04
C PHE A 187 -18.93 -2.81 -1.02
N GLN A 188 -17.94 -2.26 -0.30
CA GLN A 188 -17.71 -0.83 -0.14
C GLN A 188 -16.67 -0.30 -1.13
N LEU A 189 -15.97 -1.16 -1.89
CA LEU A 189 -14.97 -0.75 -2.88
C LEU A 189 -15.52 0.27 -3.89
N TRP A 190 -16.77 0.11 -4.30
CA TRP A 190 -17.41 1.05 -5.23
C TRP A 190 -17.68 2.42 -4.62
N LEU A 191 -18.15 2.44 -3.37
CA LEU A 191 -18.30 3.68 -2.61
C LEU A 191 -16.93 4.36 -2.43
N LEU A 192 -15.90 3.60 -2.07
CA LEU A 192 -14.55 4.13 -1.90
C LEU A 192 -13.96 4.70 -3.19
N TRP A 193 -14.16 4.02 -4.31
CA TRP A 193 -13.80 4.53 -5.63
C TRP A 193 -14.52 5.84 -5.96
N GLU A 194 -15.84 5.91 -5.73
CA GLU A 194 -16.62 7.12 -6.01
C GLU A 194 -16.16 8.29 -5.12
N LEU A 195 -15.95 8.07 -3.82
CA LEU A 195 -15.42 9.07 -2.88
C LEU A 195 -14.05 9.61 -3.32
N LEU A 196 -13.17 8.71 -3.80
CA LEU A 196 -11.85 9.10 -4.28
C LEU A 196 -11.93 9.94 -5.56
N LEU A 197 -12.85 9.62 -6.48
CA LEU A 197 -13.05 10.41 -7.70
C LEU A 197 -13.56 11.82 -7.45
N ILE A 198 -14.42 12.00 -6.45
CA ILE A 198 -14.96 13.32 -6.10
C ILE A 198 -14.04 14.12 -5.16
N GLY A 199 -12.90 13.54 -4.75
CA GLY A 199 -11.93 14.20 -3.89
C GLY A 199 -12.40 14.40 -2.44
N GLU A 200 -13.24 13.52 -1.93
CA GLU A 200 -13.67 13.54 -0.54
C GLU A 200 -12.53 13.10 0.40
N GLN A 201 -12.52 13.61 1.63
CA GLN A 201 -11.46 13.29 2.58
C GLN A 201 -11.72 11.95 3.26
N ILE A 202 -10.73 11.06 3.20
CA ILE A 202 -10.83 9.70 3.72
C ILE A 202 -9.72 9.47 4.75
N LEU A 203 -10.11 9.07 5.96
CA LEU A 203 -9.19 8.62 7.00
C LEU A 203 -9.22 7.10 7.08
N ILE A 204 -8.08 6.47 6.78
CA ILE A 204 -7.86 5.03 6.93
C ILE A 204 -7.21 4.74 8.27
N ILE A 205 -7.75 3.77 8.99
CA ILE A 205 -7.28 3.30 10.29
C ILE A 205 -6.88 1.84 10.17
N ALA A 206 -5.66 1.51 10.56
CA ALA A 206 -5.15 0.14 10.56
C ALA A 206 -4.46 -0.22 11.88
N ALA A 207 -4.22 -1.52 12.10
CA ALA A 207 -3.52 -2.00 13.29
C ALA A 207 -2.02 -1.72 13.26
N THR A 208 -1.42 -1.72 12.06
CA THR A 208 0.03 -1.58 11.88
C THR A 208 0.34 -0.61 10.73
N PRO A 209 1.50 0.09 10.76
CA PRO A 209 1.90 0.98 9.67
C PRO A 209 1.95 0.27 8.30
N PRO A 210 2.49 -0.96 8.15
CA PRO A 210 2.45 -1.66 6.87
C PRO A 210 1.04 -1.89 6.34
N GLN A 211 0.10 -2.35 7.19
CA GLN A 211 -1.30 -2.53 6.77
C GLN A 211 -1.94 -1.20 6.35
N CYS A 212 -1.58 -0.12 7.04
CA CYS A 212 -2.06 1.22 6.75
C CYS A 212 -1.60 1.69 5.36
N CYS A 213 -0.30 1.62 5.11
CA CYS A 213 0.30 1.98 3.83
C CYS A 213 -0.28 1.15 2.68
N GLU A 214 -0.45 -0.16 2.88
CA GLU A 214 -1.09 -1.03 1.88
C GLU A 214 -2.53 -0.61 1.58
N ALA A 215 -3.30 -0.21 2.60
CA ALA A 215 -4.68 0.22 2.41
C ALA A 215 -4.78 1.54 1.67
N VAL A 216 -3.92 2.52 1.96
CA VAL A 216 -3.87 3.77 1.20
C VAL A 216 -3.45 3.49 -0.25
N ALA A 217 -2.38 2.71 -0.47
CA ALA A 217 -1.93 2.35 -1.81
C ALA A 217 -3.00 1.59 -2.61
N SER A 218 -3.67 0.63 -1.98
CA SER A 218 -4.77 -0.13 -2.58
C SER A 218 -5.98 0.75 -2.92
N LEU A 219 -6.31 1.74 -2.08
CA LEU A 219 -7.39 2.69 -2.33
C LEU A 219 -7.06 3.58 -3.53
N VAL A 220 -5.86 4.15 -3.57
CA VAL A 220 -5.39 4.98 -4.69
C VAL A 220 -5.36 4.17 -5.99
N SER A 221 -5.02 2.88 -5.93
CA SER A 221 -5.02 1.98 -7.08
C SER A 221 -6.41 1.78 -7.71
N LEU A 222 -7.51 1.94 -6.95
CA LEU A 222 -8.87 1.77 -7.48
C LEU A 222 -9.22 2.75 -8.60
N VAL A 223 -8.58 3.92 -8.63
CA VAL A 223 -8.87 4.97 -9.62
C VAL A 223 -8.18 4.71 -10.96
N ALA A 224 -7.23 3.77 -11.02
CA ALA A 224 -6.57 3.40 -12.27
C ALA A 224 -7.59 3.01 -13.36
N PRO A 225 -7.39 3.44 -14.63
CA PRO A 225 -6.24 4.16 -15.18
C PRO A 225 -6.35 5.69 -15.09
N LEU A 226 -7.28 6.24 -14.32
CA LEU A 226 -7.43 7.68 -14.16
C LEU A 226 -6.33 8.26 -13.27
N LEU A 227 -6.08 9.56 -13.43
CA LEU A 227 -5.14 10.30 -12.58
C LEU A 227 -5.73 10.49 -11.18
N CYS A 228 -5.00 10.10 -10.15
CA CYS A 228 -5.35 10.43 -8.78
C CYS A 228 -4.95 11.89 -8.51
N SER A 229 -5.91 12.79 -8.45
CA SER A 229 -5.71 14.21 -8.11
C SER A 229 -5.77 14.50 -6.61
N VAL A 230 -5.98 13.45 -5.79
CA VAL A 230 -6.13 13.55 -4.34
C VAL A 230 -4.77 13.31 -3.69
N ASP A 231 -4.40 14.19 -2.76
CA ASP A 231 -3.18 14.02 -1.97
C ASP A 231 -3.32 12.81 -1.06
N PHE A 232 -2.25 12.05 -0.85
CA PHE A 232 -2.32 10.89 0.03
C PHE A 232 -1.06 10.76 0.87
N SER A 233 -1.29 10.43 2.15
CA SER A 233 -0.25 10.10 3.11
C SER A 233 -0.42 8.64 3.52
N PRO A 234 0.38 7.70 2.96
CA PRO A 234 0.27 6.28 3.29
C PRO A 234 0.39 5.98 4.79
N TYR A 235 1.21 6.77 5.48
CA TYR A 235 1.31 6.76 6.93
C TYR A 235 1.52 8.18 7.46
N PHE A 236 0.51 8.69 8.14
CA PHE A 236 0.48 10.04 8.70
C PHE A 236 0.83 10.01 10.19
N THR A 237 1.77 10.87 10.58
CA THR A 237 2.27 10.98 11.96
C THR A 237 2.03 12.38 12.52
N ILE A 238 2.15 12.52 13.84
CA ILE A 238 1.97 13.81 14.53
C ILE A 238 3.06 14.84 14.20
N HIS A 239 4.19 14.41 13.66
CA HIS A 239 5.35 15.26 13.35
C HIS A 239 5.36 15.78 11.90
N ALA A 240 4.42 15.32 11.07
CA ALA A 240 4.24 15.81 9.72
C ALA A 240 3.40 17.11 9.73
N GLU A 241 2.46 17.24 8.81
CA GLU A 241 1.61 18.43 8.63
C GLU A 241 0.45 18.51 9.64
N PHE A 242 0.49 17.72 10.72
CA PHE A 242 -0.59 17.64 11.69
C PHE A 242 -0.89 18.99 12.34
N ALA A 243 0.13 19.80 12.63
CA ALA A 243 -0.06 21.12 13.20
C ALA A 243 -0.91 22.02 12.29
N GLN A 244 -0.74 21.94 10.97
CA GLN A 244 -1.49 22.73 9.99
C GLN A 244 -2.94 22.25 9.91
N LEU A 245 -3.15 20.94 9.77
CA LEU A 245 -4.49 20.34 9.70
C LEU A 245 -5.29 20.56 10.99
N ASN A 246 -4.63 20.47 12.15
CA ASN A 246 -5.28 20.65 13.45
C ASN A 246 -5.51 22.13 13.82
N ALA A 247 -4.88 23.07 13.10
CA ALA A 247 -5.11 24.51 13.27
C ALA A 247 -6.32 25.03 12.48
N LEU A 248 -6.87 24.24 11.56
CA LEU A 248 -8.08 24.58 10.81
C LEU A 248 -9.26 24.82 11.76
N GLN A 249 -10.05 25.85 11.48
CA GLN A 249 -11.17 26.23 12.33
C GLN A 249 -12.36 25.28 12.17
N GLU A 250 -13.24 25.28 13.15
CA GLU A 250 -14.46 24.47 13.10
C GLU A 250 -15.39 25.00 11.99
N GLY A 251 -15.48 24.24 10.89
CA GLY A 251 -16.23 24.61 9.68
C GLY A 251 -15.36 24.67 8.41
N ASP A 252 -14.04 24.75 8.56
CA ASP A 252 -13.11 24.66 7.43
C ASP A 252 -13.12 23.24 6.85
N LYS A 253 -13.06 23.15 5.53
CA LYS A 253 -12.92 21.88 4.83
C LYS A 253 -11.45 21.54 4.69
N TYR A 254 -11.10 20.30 5.01
CA TYR A 254 -9.80 19.75 4.67
C TYR A 254 -9.61 19.71 3.14
N PRO A 255 -8.37 19.84 2.64
CA PRO A 255 -8.08 19.60 1.23
C PRO A 255 -8.45 18.16 0.84
N PRO A 256 -8.76 17.86 -0.44
CA PRO A 256 -8.91 16.49 -0.92
C PRO A 256 -7.72 15.64 -0.52
N MET A 257 -7.93 14.69 0.41
CA MET A 257 -6.84 13.91 0.95
C MET A 257 -7.24 12.51 1.42
N VAL A 258 -6.31 11.56 1.31
CA VAL A 258 -6.38 10.24 1.93
C VAL A 258 -5.28 10.10 2.98
N LEU A 259 -5.65 9.93 4.24
CA LEU A 259 -4.70 9.81 5.35
C LEU A 259 -4.75 8.41 5.94
N GLY A 260 -3.62 7.72 6.00
CA GLY A 260 -3.46 6.47 6.74
C GLY A 260 -2.92 6.71 8.14
N VAL A 261 -3.60 6.22 9.18
CA VAL A 261 -3.16 6.32 10.58
C VAL A 261 -3.27 5.00 11.34
N THR A 262 -2.43 4.81 12.35
CA THR A 262 -2.59 3.71 13.34
C THR A 262 -3.09 4.20 14.69
N ASN A 263 -2.81 5.47 15.02
CA ASN A 263 -3.20 6.05 16.30
C ASN A 263 -4.64 6.58 16.24
N LEU A 264 -5.52 6.07 17.09
CA LEU A 264 -6.93 6.47 17.14
C LEU A 264 -7.14 7.88 17.69
N PHE A 265 -6.12 8.52 18.27
CA PHE A 265 -6.16 9.95 18.62
C PHE A 265 -6.61 10.83 17.45
N PHE A 266 -6.24 10.46 16.21
CA PHE A 266 -6.64 11.19 15.01
C PHE A 266 -8.15 11.20 14.76
N LEU A 267 -8.93 10.25 15.29
CA LEU A 267 -10.40 10.31 15.23
C LEU A 267 -10.96 11.52 15.97
N LYS A 268 -10.29 11.92 17.07
CA LYS A 268 -10.68 13.09 17.85
C LYS A 268 -10.12 14.37 17.26
N ALA A 269 -8.85 14.34 16.84
CA ALA A 269 -8.18 15.50 16.28
C ALA A 269 -8.76 15.89 14.91
N LEU A 270 -8.98 14.92 14.03
CA LEU A 270 -9.49 15.12 12.67
C LEU A 270 -11.00 14.79 12.57
N ARG A 271 -11.76 15.18 13.58
CA ARG A 271 -13.21 14.86 13.72
C ARG A 271 -14.10 15.34 12.57
N ASN A 272 -13.63 16.28 11.77
CA ASN A 272 -14.38 16.81 10.62
C ASN A 272 -14.16 16.00 9.33
N ILE A 273 -13.30 14.98 9.34
CA ILE A 273 -13.15 14.09 8.18
C ILE A 273 -14.42 13.24 8.02
N PRO A 274 -15.12 13.32 6.87
CA PRO A 274 -16.45 12.74 6.71
C PRO A 274 -16.46 11.22 6.45
N HIS A 275 -15.35 10.63 6.01
CA HIS A 275 -15.27 9.22 5.66
C HIS A 275 -14.14 8.53 6.39
N ILE A 276 -14.48 7.49 7.16
CA ILE A 276 -13.52 6.77 7.99
C ILE A 276 -13.59 5.29 7.65
N VAL A 277 -12.44 4.71 7.36
CA VAL A 277 -12.28 3.33 6.93
C VAL A 277 -11.37 2.61 7.90
N SER A 278 -11.86 1.57 8.55
CA SER A 278 -11.05 0.66 9.36
C SER A 278 -10.70 -0.57 8.54
N VAL A 279 -9.41 -0.86 8.41
CA VAL A 279 -8.88 -2.07 7.77
C VAL A 279 -8.23 -3.00 8.79
N GLY A 280 -8.28 -4.29 8.50
CA GLY A 280 -7.68 -5.35 9.31
C GLY A 280 -8.32 -6.70 9.03
N SER A 281 -7.98 -7.71 9.84
CA SER A 281 -8.44 -9.08 9.60
C SER A 281 -9.95 -9.13 9.44
N PRO A 282 -10.49 -9.82 8.41
CA PRO A 282 -11.92 -10.03 8.32
C PRO A 282 -12.35 -10.65 9.65
N ALA A 283 -13.42 -10.12 10.25
CA ALA A 283 -14.05 -10.79 11.37
C ALA A 283 -14.16 -12.28 11.01
N LEU A 284 -13.72 -13.18 11.88
CA LEU A 284 -14.07 -14.59 11.78
C LEU A 284 -15.61 -14.65 11.74
N SER A 285 -16.18 -14.58 10.55
CA SER A 285 -17.60 -14.81 10.38
C SER A 285 -17.79 -16.25 10.83
N SER A 286 -18.75 -16.42 11.74
CA SER A 286 -19.30 -17.70 12.16
C SER A 286 -19.96 -18.41 10.97
N SER A 287 -19.13 -18.80 10.01
CA SER A 287 -19.43 -19.60 8.85
C SER A 287 -18.37 -20.68 8.75
N ARG A 288 -18.09 -21.35 9.89
CA ARG A 288 -17.91 -22.80 9.81
C ARG A 288 -19.27 -23.34 9.40
N VAL A 289 -19.49 -23.46 8.09
CA VAL A 289 -20.36 -24.53 7.63
C VAL A 289 -19.61 -25.80 8.01
N THR A 290 -19.93 -26.33 9.18
CA THR A 290 -19.53 -27.67 9.58
C THR A 290 -20.13 -28.59 8.53
N ILE A 291 -19.33 -29.04 7.57
CA ILE A 291 -19.67 -30.17 6.72
C ILE A 291 -19.67 -31.38 7.65
N ALA A 292 -20.79 -31.59 8.33
CA ALA A 292 -21.05 -32.83 9.03
C ALA A 292 -21.20 -33.91 7.95
N SER A 293 -20.18 -34.74 7.83
CA SER A 293 -20.26 -36.00 7.08
C SER A 293 -21.32 -36.86 7.76
N ARG A 294 -22.54 -36.85 7.22
CA ARG A 294 -23.56 -37.84 7.54
C ARG A 294 -23.37 -39.03 6.61
N SER A 295 -22.64 -40.01 7.11
CA SER A 295 -22.66 -41.38 6.60
C SER A 295 -24.06 -41.97 6.77
N THR A 296 -24.76 -42.29 5.68
CA THR A 296 -25.67 -43.46 5.54
C THR A 296 -26.21 -43.58 4.10
N GLY A 297 -25.86 -44.67 3.40
CA GLY A 297 -26.80 -45.52 2.62
C GLY A 297 -27.42 -45.08 1.28
N ARG A 298 -26.88 -45.64 0.17
CA ARG A 298 -27.46 -46.18 -1.11
C ARG A 298 -28.85 -45.67 -1.64
N ILE A 299 -28.95 -45.00 -2.83
CA ILE A 299 -29.18 -45.45 -4.26
C ILE A 299 -30.69 -45.66 -4.66
N PRO A 300 -31.22 -45.39 -5.90
CA PRO A 300 -30.98 -44.36 -6.97
C PRO A 300 -32.27 -43.83 -7.70
N GLY A 301 -32.18 -42.83 -8.61
CA GLY A 301 -33.22 -42.64 -9.65
C GLY A 301 -33.30 -41.31 -10.43
N LYS A 302 -32.61 -41.23 -11.60
CA LYS A 302 -32.92 -40.47 -12.86
C LYS A 302 -32.95 -38.91 -12.84
N PRO A 303 -32.88 -38.23 -14.02
CA PRO A 303 -31.68 -37.51 -14.45
C PRO A 303 -31.80 -35.97 -14.51
N GLU A 304 -30.63 -35.34 -14.39
CA GLU A 304 -30.18 -34.04 -14.92
C GLU A 304 -31.23 -33.05 -15.46
N GLY A 305 -31.54 -32.05 -14.63
CA GLY A 305 -31.93 -30.72 -15.07
C GLY A 305 -30.99 -29.71 -14.42
N PHE A 306 -30.17 -29.02 -15.22
CA PHE A 306 -29.35 -27.89 -14.77
C PHE A 306 -30.27 -26.73 -14.34
N GLY A 307 -30.67 -26.73 -13.07
CA GLY A 307 -31.36 -25.63 -12.43
C GLY A 307 -30.36 -24.63 -11.87
N LEU A 308 -30.24 -23.48 -12.55
CA LEU A 308 -29.66 -22.26 -11.98
C LEU A 308 -30.40 -21.93 -10.67
N GLN A 309 -29.80 -22.24 -9.52
CA GLN A 309 -30.27 -21.72 -8.25
C GLN A 309 -29.89 -20.24 -8.16
N GLN A 310 -30.84 -19.43 -8.62
CA GLN A 310 -31.02 -18.02 -8.33
C GLN A 310 -30.86 -17.77 -6.82
N LEU A 311 -29.67 -17.32 -6.40
CA LEU A 311 -29.43 -16.89 -5.02
C LEU A 311 -30.11 -15.55 -4.79
N SER A 312 -31.30 -15.66 -4.21
CA SER A 312 -32.19 -14.59 -3.78
C SER A 312 -31.47 -13.56 -2.88
N LEU A 313 -31.44 -12.31 -3.34
CA LEU A 313 -31.11 -11.12 -2.57
C LEU A 313 -32.17 -10.88 -1.49
N LYS A 314 -32.07 -11.60 -0.37
CA LYS A 314 -32.75 -11.23 0.88
C LYS A 314 -31.79 -11.44 2.06
N LYS A 315 -31.00 -10.41 2.38
CA LYS A 315 -30.28 -10.31 3.66
C LYS A 315 -30.45 -8.91 4.26
N PHE A 316 -31.63 -8.62 4.78
CA PHE A 316 -31.74 -7.71 5.93
C PHE A 316 -31.49 -8.55 7.18
N SER A 317 -30.23 -8.60 7.62
CA SER A 317 -29.89 -9.18 8.91
C SER A 317 -30.21 -8.15 10.01
N PRO A 318 -30.91 -8.51 11.11
CA PRO A 318 -31.18 -7.60 12.22
C PRO A 318 -29.90 -7.04 12.89
N THR A 319 -28.76 -7.72 12.74
CA THR A 319 -27.45 -7.20 13.17
C THR A 319 -26.97 -6.00 12.33
N SER A 320 -27.31 -5.93 11.04
CA SER A 320 -26.96 -4.79 10.18
C SER A 320 -27.73 -3.52 10.58
N LEU A 321 -28.98 -3.66 11.02
CA LEU A 321 -29.79 -2.54 11.53
C LEU A 321 -29.30 -2.06 12.90
N LEU A 322 -28.98 -2.98 13.82
CA LEU A 322 -28.43 -2.61 15.13
C LEU A 322 -27.04 -1.96 15.00
N ASN A 323 -26.20 -2.45 14.08
CA ASN A 323 -24.91 -1.83 13.78
C ASN A 323 -25.09 -0.45 13.14
N ALA A 324 -26.08 -0.26 12.26
CA ALA A 324 -26.40 1.05 11.69
C ALA A 324 -26.90 2.06 12.74
N VAL A 325 -27.67 1.60 13.75
CA VAL A 325 -28.12 2.43 14.86
C VAL A 325 -26.95 2.79 15.81
N LYS A 326 -26.04 1.86 16.10
CA LYS A 326 -24.81 2.15 16.84
C LYS A 326 -23.88 3.11 16.09
N LEU A 327 -23.72 2.94 14.77
CA LEU A 327 -22.95 3.86 13.91
C LEU A 327 -23.48 5.32 13.96
N ARG A 328 -24.80 5.49 14.10
CA ARG A 328 -25.43 6.81 14.21
C ARG A 328 -25.34 7.42 15.60
N ARG A 329 -25.28 6.61 16.66
CA ARG A 329 -25.23 7.07 18.06
C ARG A 329 -23.80 7.33 18.54
N ASP A 330 -22.86 6.47 18.17
CA ASP A 330 -21.49 6.48 18.69
C ASP A 330 -20.47 7.08 17.69
N GLY A 331 -20.93 7.51 16.50
CA GLY A 331 -20.09 8.11 15.46
C GLY A 331 -19.02 7.15 14.94
N PRO A 332 -17.89 7.64 14.40
CA PRO A 332 -16.83 6.78 13.89
C PRO A 332 -16.07 6.01 14.98
N LEU A 333 -16.23 6.37 16.26
CA LEU A 333 -15.65 5.64 17.39
C LEU A 333 -16.22 4.22 17.50
N CYS A 334 -17.40 3.93 16.93
CA CYS A 334 -17.93 2.57 16.86
C CYS A 334 -17.07 1.63 15.99
N LEU A 335 -16.26 2.19 15.08
CA LEU A 335 -15.33 1.43 14.25
C LEU A 335 -14.12 0.92 15.05
N MET A 336 -13.95 1.34 16.31
CA MET A 336 -12.85 0.95 17.19
C MET A 336 -12.98 -0.47 17.78
N THR A 337 -13.83 -1.34 17.20
CA THR A 337 -13.99 -2.71 17.71
C THR A 337 -13.17 -3.70 16.87
N GLU A 338 -12.17 -4.32 17.51
CA GLU A 338 -11.31 -5.39 16.99
C GLU A 338 -10.70 -5.20 15.57
N HIS A 339 -10.16 -4.04 15.15
CA HIS A 339 -9.55 -3.85 13.80
C HIS A 339 -10.27 -4.59 12.66
N LYS A 340 -11.61 -4.66 12.73
CA LYS A 340 -12.42 -5.35 11.73
C LYS A 340 -12.61 -4.39 10.57
N GLY A 341 -12.68 -4.96 9.37
CA GLY A 341 -13.09 -4.22 8.18
C GLY A 341 -14.43 -3.53 8.42
N ALA A 342 -14.43 -2.21 8.50
CA ALA A 342 -15.63 -1.41 8.74
C ALA A 342 -15.48 -0.02 8.12
N MET A 343 -16.61 0.61 7.77
CA MET A 343 -16.63 1.92 7.14
C MET A 343 -17.73 2.78 7.76
N TRP A 344 -17.39 4.04 8.02
CA TRP A 344 -18.33 5.08 8.43
C TRP A 344 -18.32 6.17 7.36
N SER A 345 -19.49 6.41 6.79
CA SER A 345 -19.74 7.46 5.80
C SER A 345 -21.24 7.75 5.79
N THR A 346 -21.60 9.00 5.53
CA THR A 346 -22.99 9.41 5.28
C THR A 346 -23.29 9.58 3.79
N TYR A 347 -22.30 9.34 2.93
CA TYR A 347 -22.42 9.50 1.49
C TYR A 347 -23.31 8.41 0.88
N VAL A 348 -24.15 8.81 -0.06
CA VAL A 348 -24.99 7.91 -0.85
C VAL A 348 -24.43 7.88 -2.26
N THR A 349 -24.03 6.70 -2.73
CA THR A 349 -23.47 6.52 -4.07
C THR A 349 -24.45 6.97 -5.14
N THR A 350 -23.97 7.84 -6.02
CA THR A 350 -24.71 8.36 -7.17
C THR A 350 -24.84 7.28 -8.25
N THR A 351 -23.84 6.39 -8.33
CA THR A 351 -23.77 5.33 -9.34
C THR A 351 -24.18 3.97 -8.77
N LYS A 352 -24.75 3.11 -9.62
CA LYS A 352 -25.09 1.73 -9.24
C LYS A 352 -23.87 0.83 -9.42
N LEU A 353 -23.57 0.05 -8.38
CA LEU A 353 -22.55 -0.99 -8.43
C LEU A 353 -22.85 -2.03 -9.52
N ASP A 354 -21.84 -2.38 -10.32
CA ASP A 354 -21.90 -3.54 -11.20
C ASP A 354 -21.83 -4.84 -10.39
N THR A 355 -22.99 -5.47 -10.22
CA THR A 355 -23.13 -6.72 -9.47
C THR A 355 -22.41 -7.89 -10.12
N SER A 356 -22.17 -7.86 -11.44
CA SER A 356 -21.46 -8.92 -12.16
C SER A 356 -19.96 -8.92 -11.85
N ILE A 357 -19.35 -7.72 -11.72
CA ILE A 357 -17.95 -7.57 -11.32
C ILE A 357 -17.79 -7.98 -9.86
N LEU A 358 -18.68 -7.52 -8.98
CA LEU A 358 -18.64 -7.86 -7.57
C LEU A 358 -18.74 -9.37 -7.33
N ASN A 359 -19.65 -10.06 -8.00
CA ASN A 359 -19.80 -11.51 -7.86
C ASN A 359 -18.52 -12.25 -8.30
N ARG A 360 -17.90 -11.83 -9.41
CA ARG A 360 -16.60 -12.39 -9.85
C ARG A 360 -15.49 -12.20 -8.82
N LEU A 361 -15.43 -11.03 -8.17
CA LEU A 361 -14.44 -10.77 -7.10
C LEU A 361 -14.69 -11.65 -5.86
N ILE A 362 -15.95 -11.84 -5.48
CA ILE A 362 -16.32 -12.72 -4.36
C ILE A 362 -15.94 -14.16 -4.68
N ASP A 363 -16.29 -14.65 -5.87
CA ASP A 363 -16.01 -16.02 -6.30
C ASP A 363 -14.49 -16.29 -6.39
N ALA A 364 -13.73 -15.32 -6.94
CA ALA A 364 -12.27 -15.37 -6.95
C ALA A 364 -11.65 -15.40 -5.53
N GLY A 365 -12.32 -14.77 -4.57
CA GLY A 365 -11.94 -14.75 -3.16
C GLY A 365 -12.22 -16.04 -2.37
N MET A 366 -13.08 -16.91 -2.91
CA MET A 366 -13.48 -18.19 -2.33
C MET A 366 -12.67 -19.36 -2.88
N SER A 367 -11.97 -19.16 -4.00
CA SER A 367 -10.97 -20.10 -4.50
C SER A 367 -9.73 -20.08 -3.60
N PRO A 368 -9.18 -21.23 -3.17
CA PRO A 368 -7.88 -21.25 -2.52
C PRO A 368 -6.87 -20.69 -3.52
N ARG A 369 -6.35 -19.50 -3.22
CA ARG A 369 -5.17 -18.99 -3.93
C ARG A 369 -4.08 -20.01 -3.69
N VAL A 370 -3.72 -20.76 -4.72
CA VAL A 370 -2.41 -21.39 -4.77
C VAL A 370 -1.45 -20.20 -4.66
N GLU A 371 -0.87 -20.02 -3.48
CA GLU A 371 0.33 -19.22 -3.37
C GLU A 371 1.29 -19.86 -4.36
N GLU A 372 1.47 -19.21 -5.52
CA GLU A 372 2.67 -19.42 -6.30
C GLU A 372 3.79 -18.93 -5.39
N SER A 373 4.32 -19.87 -4.62
CA SER A 373 5.60 -19.78 -3.96
C SER A 373 6.55 -19.23 -5.01
N VAL A 374 6.93 -17.97 -4.87
CA VAL A 374 8.09 -17.43 -5.56
C VAL A 374 9.29 -18.11 -4.91
N CYS A 375 9.51 -19.38 -5.26
CA CYS A 375 10.79 -20.03 -5.18
C CYS A 375 11.56 -19.58 -6.42
N CYS A 376 12.32 -18.50 -6.30
CA CYS A 376 13.52 -18.22 -7.08
C CYS A 376 14.49 -17.46 -6.19
#